data_AF-A0A5C5Y1N3-F1
#
_entry.id   AF-A0A5C5Y1N3-F1
#
_cell.length_a   1.000
_cell.length_b   1.000
_cell.length_c   1.000
_cell.angle_alpha   90.00
_cell.angle_beta   90.00
_cell.angle_gamma   90.00
#
_symmetry.space_group_name_H-M   'P 1'
#
loop_
_entity.id
_entity.type
_entity.pdbx_description
1 polymer ?
#
loop_
_entity_poly.entity_id
_entity_poly.type
_entity_poly.pdbx_seq_one_letter_code
_entity_poly.pdbx_strand_id
1 'polypeptide(L)'
;MPSSSPSHNSAPARRNLNGKNAVDAEGRPLRYASDPDPDKPQPESVRLSLGPIDTDLPMEERPGEALRLAAEAFSQTGDWVVLFRELLGTEGICRKLFPHPDQMRYFETTDPYIEIQEMIAALRSQEVGKGGASEPERMITIRIPKSLHEALRMEADEQNLSINKLCITKLLQRLDARHVPLQRGRRRGRRPGPQARTQNRQQADTRRRSKEPQLTRHSTAKDAAPETPESLSSINLRPPASGDWSQRGGDGQ
;
A
#
# COMPACT_ATOMS: atom_id res chain seq x y z
N MET A 1 -39.24 -50.52 -0.77
CA MET A 1 -39.04 -49.13 -1.23
C MET A 1 -38.30 -48.37 -0.11
N PRO A 2 -37.28 -47.58 -0.45
CA PRO A 2 -36.05 -47.42 0.34
C PRO A 2 -36.03 -46.14 1.18
N SER A 3 -35.18 -46.08 2.21
CA SER A 3 -34.55 -44.81 2.64
C SER A 3 -33.25 -45.07 3.40
N SER A 4 -32.20 -45.44 2.66
CA SER A 4 -30.83 -45.41 3.17
C SER A 4 -30.35 -43.97 3.25
N SER A 5 -30.12 -43.46 4.46
CA SER A 5 -29.42 -42.20 4.68
C SER A 5 -27.91 -42.39 4.43
N PRO A 6 -27.24 -41.58 3.59
CA PRO A 6 -25.80 -41.58 3.52
C PRO A 6 -25.25 -40.67 4.63
N SER A 7 -24.59 -41.29 5.61
CA SER A 7 -23.72 -40.62 6.57
C SER A 7 -22.51 -40.05 5.83
N HIS A 8 -22.50 -38.74 5.59
CA HIS A 8 -21.31 -38.04 5.06
C HIS A 8 -20.21 -38.01 6.12
N ASN A 9 -19.34 -39.01 6.03
CA ASN A 9 -18.08 -39.08 6.76
C ASN A 9 -17.16 -37.97 6.24
N SER A 10 -16.98 -36.90 7.02
CA SER A 10 -16.06 -35.79 6.70
C SER A 10 -14.62 -36.25 6.87
N ALA A 11 -13.98 -36.67 5.76
CA ALA A 11 -12.56 -36.96 5.73
C ALA A 11 -11.73 -35.66 5.75
N PRO A 12 -10.64 -35.58 6.53
CA PRO A 12 -9.80 -34.39 6.57
C PRO A 12 -8.98 -34.24 5.28
N ALA A 13 -8.90 -33.01 4.79
CA ALA A 13 -8.12 -32.60 3.63
C ALA A 13 -6.67 -33.10 3.71
N ARG A 14 -6.25 -33.89 2.72
CA ARG A 14 -4.87 -34.29 2.52
C ARG A 14 -4.04 -33.06 2.15
N ARG A 15 -3.06 -32.75 2.99
CA ARG A 15 -2.14 -31.62 2.82
C ARG A 15 -0.96 -32.09 1.98
N ASN A 16 -0.87 -31.64 0.73
CA ASN A 16 0.31 -31.87 -0.10
C ASN A 16 1.35 -30.77 0.24
N LEU A 17 2.55 -31.17 0.63
CA LEU A 17 3.61 -30.33 1.21
C LEU A 17 4.52 -29.66 0.16
N ASN A 18 4.00 -29.38 -1.02
CA ASN A 18 4.76 -28.68 -2.07
C ASN A 18 4.07 -27.36 -2.38
N GLY A 19 4.83 -26.26 -2.37
CA GLY A 19 4.38 -24.86 -2.43
C GLY A 19 3.69 -24.44 -3.74
N LYS A 20 2.67 -25.19 -4.19
CA LYS A 20 1.77 -24.78 -5.26
C LYS A 20 0.49 -24.24 -4.63
N ASN A 21 0.02 -23.12 -5.19
CA ASN A 21 -1.14 -22.33 -4.78
C ASN A 21 -2.18 -23.13 -4.00
N ALA A 22 -2.52 -22.66 -2.80
CA ALA A 22 -3.61 -23.25 -2.03
C ALA A 22 -4.85 -23.35 -2.93
N VAL A 23 -5.50 -24.51 -2.94
CA VAL A 23 -6.74 -24.72 -3.70
C VAL A 23 -7.92 -24.84 -2.74
N ASP A 24 -9.10 -24.46 -3.20
CA ASP A 24 -10.35 -24.74 -2.48
C ASP A 24 -10.75 -26.22 -2.58
N ALA A 25 -11.91 -26.57 -2.01
CA ALA A 25 -12.41 -27.95 -2.03
C ALA A 25 -12.74 -28.45 -3.45
N GLU A 26 -12.83 -27.55 -4.42
CA GLU A 26 -13.14 -27.80 -5.83
C GLU A 26 -11.88 -27.80 -6.71
N GLY A 27 -10.68 -27.70 -6.09
CA GLY A 27 -9.41 -27.68 -6.81
C GLY A 27 -9.10 -26.34 -7.49
N ARG A 28 -9.89 -25.29 -7.25
CA ARG A 28 -9.66 -23.96 -7.84
C ARG A 28 -8.63 -23.20 -7.01
N PRO A 29 -7.79 -22.35 -7.64
CA PRO A 29 -6.85 -21.50 -6.91
C PRO A 29 -7.58 -20.65 -5.86
N LEU A 30 -7.06 -20.60 -4.64
CA LEU A 30 -7.62 -19.77 -3.58
C LEU A 30 -7.60 -18.31 -4.04
N ARG A 31 -8.79 -17.69 -4.11
CA ARG A 31 -8.92 -16.28 -4.49
C ARG A 31 -9.04 -15.40 -3.26
N TYR A 32 -8.33 -14.28 -3.25
CA TYR A 32 -8.44 -13.23 -2.25
C TYR A 32 -9.49 -12.21 -2.67
N ALA A 33 -10.12 -11.54 -1.71
CA ALA A 33 -11.11 -10.49 -1.99
C ALA A 33 -10.52 -9.29 -2.77
N SER A 34 -9.19 -9.16 -2.76
CA SER A 34 -8.43 -8.16 -3.50
C SER A 34 -8.00 -8.63 -4.90
N ASP A 35 -8.24 -9.89 -5.27
CA ASP A 35 -7.89 -10.39 -6.60
C ASP A 35 -8.75 -9.70 -7.67
N PRO A 36 -8.17 -9.40 -8.85
CA PRO A 36 -8.89 -8.73 -9.90
C PRO A 36 -9.90 -9.71 -10.50
N ASP A 37 -10.98 -9.17 -11.05
CA ASP A 37 -12.01 -9.93 -11.74
C ASP A 37 -11.36 -10.78 -12.85
N PRO A 38 -11.58 -12.12 -12.93
CA PRO A 38 -10.94 -12.97 -13.92
C PRO A 38 -11.31 -12.57 -15.34
N ASP A 39 -12.45 -11.90 -15.52
CA ASP A 39 -12.96 -11.48 -16.80
C ASP A 39 -12.37 -10.11 -17.24
N LYS A 40 -11.54 -9.48 -16.41
CA LYS A 40 -10.81 -8.26 -16.79
C LYS A 40 -9.40 -8.62 -17.28
N PRO A 41 -8.99 -8.12 -18.45
CA PRO A 41 -7.60 -8.26 -18.89
C PRO A 41 -6.70 -7.59 -17.85
N GLN A 42 -5.78 -8.36 -17.26
CA GLN A 42 -4.77 -7.79 -16.40
C GLN A 42 -3.74 -7.09 -17.28
N PRO A 43 -3.30 -5.86 -16.94
CA PRO A 43 -2.18 -5.27 -17.62
C PRO A 43 -0.99 -6.22 -17.47
N GLU A 44 -0.44 -6.68 -18.59
CA GLU A 44 0.79 -7.47 -18.56
C GLU A 44 1.88 -6.60 -17.94
N SER A 45 2.49 -7.09 -16.87
CA SER A 45 3.56 -6.35 -16.19
C SER A 45 4.74 -6.26 -17.14
N VAL A 46 5.02 -5.07 -17.67
CA VAL A 46 6.21 -4.80 -18.48
C VAL A 46 7.45 -5.19 -17.67
N ARG A 47 8.24 -6.12 -18.22
CA ARG A 47 9.53 -6.54 -17.64
C ARG A 47 10.65 -5.70 -18.23
N LEU A 48 11.64 -5.38 -17.42
CA LEU A 48 12.84 -4.69 -17.88
C LEU A 48 13.74 -5.66 -18.66
N SER A 49 14.43 -5.13 -19.67
CA SER A 49 15.40 -5.88 -20.46
C SER A 49 16.75 -5.77 -19.79
N LEU A 50 17.02 -6.67 -18.85
CA LEU A 50 18.27 -6.68 -18.07
C LEU A 50 19.26 -7.69 -18.66
N GLY A 51 20.55 -7.45 -18.44
CA GLY A 51 21.62 -8.40 -18.75
C GLY A 51 21.41 -9.79 -18.09
N PRO A 52 22.13 -10.81 -18.56
CA PRO A 52 22.03 -12.16 -17.99
C PRO A 52 22.41 -12.13 -16.50
N ILE A 53 21.65 -12.88 -15.71
CA ILE A 53 21.91 -13.06 -14.28
C ILE A 53 22.90 -14.21 -14.13
N ASP A 54 24.09 -13.93 -13.61
CA ASP A 54 25.05 -14.98 -13.30
C ASP A 54 24.76 -15.57 -11.90
N THR A 55 24.11 -16.73 -11.89
CA THR A 55 23.74 -17.43 -10.64
C THR A 55 24.86 -18.33 -10.11
N ASP A 56 25.89 -18.58 -10.92
CA ASP A 56 26.97 -19.53 -10.60
C ASP A 56 28.12 -18.85 -9.84
N LEU A 57 28.02 -17.53 -9.62
CA LEU A 57 28.97 -16.75 -8.83
C LEU A 57 29.12 -17.26 -7.38
N PRO A 58 30.33 -17.13 -6.80
CA PRO A 58 30.55 -17.30 -5.36
C PRO A 58 29.66 -16.38 -4.53
N MET A 59 29.35 -16.80 -3.29
CA MET A 59 28.38 -16.12 -2.43
C MET A 59 28.78 -14.67 -2.10
N GLU A 60 30.08 -14.41 -2.06
CA GLU A 60 30.71 -13.13 -1.78
C GLU A 60 30.61 -12.14 -2.96
N GLU A 61 30.48 -12.63 -4.19
CA GLU A 61 30.43 -11.82 -5.41
C GLU A 61 28.98 -11.49 -5.84
N ARG A 62 28.01 -12.32 -5.45
CA ARG A 62 26.59 -12.13 -5.76
C ARG A 62 26.02 -10.78 -5.32
N PRO A 63 26.38 -10.18 -4.17
CA PRO A 63 25.90 -8.84 -3.81
C PRO A 63 26.31 -7.78 -4.82
N GLY A 64 27.54 -7.85 -5.34
CA GLY A 64 28.03 -6.95 -6.40
C GLY A 64 27.25 -7.12 -7.70
N GLU A 65 26.95 -8.36 -8.08
CA GLU A 65 26.12 -8.64 -9.26
C GLU A 65 24.68 -8.14 -9.11
N ALA A 66 24.09 -8.30 -7.91
CA ALA A 66 22.77 -7.75 -7.60
C ALA A 66 22.74 -6.22 -7.77
N LEU A 67 23.78 -5.52 -7.28
CA LEU A 67 23.89 -4.07 -7.43
C LEU A 67 24.11 -3.64 -8.88
N ARG A 68 24.96 -4.35 -9.63
CA ARG A 68 25.18 -4.09 -11.07
C ARG A 68 23.87 -4.14 -11.84
N LEU A 69 23.08 -5.20 -11.64
CA LEU A 69 21.78 -5.37 -12.27
C LEU A 69 20.74 -4.34 -11.77
N ALA A 70 20.83 -3.93 -10.50
CA ALA A 70 19.98 -2.89 -9.94
C ALA A 70 20.25 -1.51 -10.56
N ALA A 71 21.52 -1.14 -10.76
CA ALA A 71 21.89 0.09 -11.44
C ALA A 71 21.40 0.11 -12.91
N GLU A 72 21.52 -1.02 -13.60
CA GLU A 72 20.98 -1.20 -14.95
C GLU A 72 19.45 -1.00 -14.95
N ALA A 73 18.73 -1.67 -14.05
CA ALA A 73 17.28 -1.54 -13.92
C ALA A 73 16.85 -0.10 -13.56
N PHE A 74 17.56 0.55 -12.63
CA PHE A 74 17.30 1.93 -12.20
C PHE A 74 17.41 2.93 -13.35
N SER A 75 18.33 2.70 -14.30
CA SER A 75 18.46 3.55 -15.50
C SER A 75 17.31 3.38 -16.51
N GLN A 76 16.60 2.25 -16.47
CA GLN A 76 15.54 1.92 -17.43
C GLN A 76 14.13 2.31 -16.95
N THR A 77 13.94 2.57 -15.66
CA THR A 77 12.61 2.87 -15.09
C THR A 77 12.64 4.06 -14.12
N GLY A 78 11.62 4.91 -14.24
CA GLY A 78 11.29 5.92 -13.21
C GLY A 78 10.24 5.45 -12.21
N ASP A 79 9.76 4.20 -12.34
CA ASP A 79 8.73 3.63 -11.49
C ASP A 79 9.34 2.69 -10.43
N TRP A 80 9.19 3.07 -9.16
CA TRP A 80 9.70 2.32 -8.02
C TRP A 80 9.05 0.93 -7.88
N VAL A 81 7.78 0.77 -8.31
CA VAL A 81 7.07 -0.52 -8.25
C VAL A 81 7.70 -1.51 -9.23
N VAL A 82 8.02 -1.04 -10.44
CA VAL A 82 8.73 -1.83 -11.45
C VAL A 82 10.10 -2.24 -10.91
N LEU A 83 10.87 -1.28 -10.38
CA LEU A 83 12.20 -1.57 -9.82
C LEU A 83 12.13 -2.58 -8.66
N PHE A 84 11.21 -2.36 -7.71
CA PHE A 84 11.01 -3.26 -6.56
C PHE A 84 10.66 -4.68 -7.04
N ARG A 85 9.75 -4.80 -8.00
CA ARG A 85 9.32 -6.09 -8.54
C ARG A 85 10.46 -6.84 -9.23
N GLU A 86 11.26 -6.16 -10.05
CA GLU A 86 12.38 -6.79 -10.76
C GLU A 86 13.52 -7.19 -9.81
N LEU A 87 13.75 -6.44 -8.73
CA LEU A 87 14.86 -6.71 -7.81
C LEU A 87 14.46 -7.59 -6.62
N LEU A 88 13.51 -7.12 -5.81
CA LEU A 88 13.14 -7.69 -4.51
C LEU A 88 11.84 -8.48 -4.53
N GLY A 89 11.10 -8.44 -5.65
CA GLY A 89 9.88 -9.22 -5.87
C GLY A 89 10.11 -10.73 -5.75
N THR A 90 9.02 -11.51 -5.72
CA THR A 90 9.09 -12.97 -5.52
C THR A 90 9.91 -13.70 -6.58
N GLU A 91 9.92 -13.17 -7.82
CA GLU A 91 10.68 -13.68 -8.96
C GLU A 91 11.86 -12.74 -9.33
N GLY A 92 12.21 -11.83 -8.42
CA GLY A 92 13.22 -10.79 -8.67
C GLY A 92 14.64 -11.34 -8.70
N ILE A 93 15.56 -10.52 -9.18
CA ILE A 93 16.99 -10.82 -9.31
C ILE A 93 17.57 -11.32 -7.98
N CYS A 94 17.25 -10.66 -6.86
CA CYS A 94 17.80 -11.03 -5.57
C CYS A 94 17.33 -12.43 -5.13
N ARG A 95 16.11 -12.84 -5.51
CA ARG A 95 15.59 -14.19 -5.22
C ARG A 95 16.28 -15.27 -6.04
N LYS A 96 16.71 -14.93 -7.27
CA LYS A 96 17.46 -15.84 -8.15
C LYS A 96 18.91 -15.99 -7.68
N LEU A 97 19.56 -14.90 -7.27
CA LEU A 97 20.93 -14.92 -6.74
C LEU A 97 21.01 -15.56 -5.34
N PHE A 98 19.99 -15.36 -4.50
CA PHE A 98 19.95 -15.86 -3.12
C PHE A 98 18.71 -16.75 -2.87
N PRO A 99 18.66 -17.95 -3.46
CA PRO A 99 17.49 -18.82 -3.41
C PRO A 99 17.16 -19.33 -2.00
N HIS A 100 18.17 -19.42 -1.12
CA HIS A 100 17.97 -19.89 0.25
C HIS A 100 17.76 -18.73 1.24
N PRO A 101 16.87 -18.88 2.25
CA PRO A 101 16.61 -17.82 3.23
C PRO A 101 17.86 -17.33 3.98
N ASP A 102 18.83 -18.20 4.25
CA ASP A 102 20.08 -17.81 4.92
C ASP A 102 20.97 -16.95 4.03
N GLN A 103 20.99 -17.24 2.72
CA GLN A 103 21.71 -16.45 1.73
C GLN A 103 21.09 -15.06 1.55
N MET A 104 19.75 -14.99 1.51
CA MET A 104 19.05 -13.71 1.45
C MET A 104 19.29 -12.88 2.72
N ARG A 105 19.30 -13.52 3.89
CA ARG A 105 19.61 -12.85 5.17
C ARG A 105 21.03 -12.30 5.22
N TYR A 106 21.98 -13.01 4.64
CA TYR A 106 23.34 -12.51 4.45
C TYR A 106 23.34 -11.28 3.55
N PHE A 107 22.73 -11.37 2.36
CA PHE A 107 22.66 -10.24 1.42
C PHE A 107 22.04 -8.98 2.05
N GLU A 108 20.98 -9.13 2.83
CA GLU A 108 20.33 -8.04 3.57
C GLU A 108 21.22 -7.35 4.63
N THR A 109 22.42 -7.88 4.91
CA THR A 109 23.43 -7.26 5.79
C THR A 109 24.54 -6.55 5.02
N THR A 110 24.54 -6.62 3.69
CA THR A 110 25.61 -6.09 2.83
C THR A 110 25.31 -4.66 2.36
N ASP A 111 26.36 -3.88 2.08
CA ASP A 111 26.23 -2.52 1.54
C ASP A 111 25.46 -2.46 0.21
N PRO A 112 25.64 -3.39 -0.76
CA PRO A 112 24.80 -3.47 -1.96
C PRO A 112 23.30 -3.49 -1.70
N TYR A 113 22.85 -4.14 -0.63
CA TYR A 113 21.43 -4.16 -0.28
C TYR A 113 20.95 -2.79 0.20
N ILE A 114 21.78 -2.07 0.96
CA ILE A 114 21.48 -0.71 1.44
C ILE A 114 21.34 0.22 0.23
N GLU A 115 22.28 0.16 -0.72
CA GLU A 115 22.25 0.98 -1.93
C GLU A 115 21.02 0.69 -2.81
N ILE A 116 20.61 -0.59 -2.92
CA ILE A 116 19.35 -0.96 -3.60
C ILE A 116 18.13 -0.35 -2.91
N GLN A 117 18.10 -0.34 -1.57
CA GLN A 117 17.02 0.30 -0.82
C GLN A 117 17.00 1.82 -1.03
N GLU A 118 18.16 2.45 -1.11
CA GLU A 118 18.29 3.89 -1.43
C GLU A 118 17.80 4.21 -2.83
N MET A 119 18.14 3.39 -3.84
CA MET A 119 17.61 3.52 -5.20
C MET A 119 16.06 3.45 -5.22
N ILE A 120 15.48 2.47 -4.52
CA ILE A 120 14.01 2.35 -4.42
C ILE A 120 13.40 3.57 -3.71
N ALA A 121 14.02 4.02 -2.62
CA ALA A 121 13.56 5.19 -1.89
C ALA A 121 13.63 6.48 -2.74
N ALA A 122 14.68 6.61 -3.56
CA ALA A 122 14.86 7.74 -4.47
C ALA A 122 13.80 7.81 -5.57
N LEU A 123 13.41 6.69 -6.18
CA LEU A 123 12.28 6.67 -7.13
C LEU A 123 10.96 6.98 -6.43
N ARG A 124 10.77 6.47 -5.20
CA ARG A 124 9.52 6.67 -4.47
C ARG A 124 9.32 8.10 -4.00
N SER A 125 10.40 8.84 -3.70
CA SER A 125 10.31 10.25 -3.31
C SER A 125 9.87 11.15 -4.47
N GLN A 126 10.13 10.72 -5.71
CA GLN A 126 9.77 11.43 -6.95
C GLN A 126 8.33 11.15 -7.40
N GLU A 127 7.62 10.20 -6.77
CA GLU A 127 6.27 9.82 -7.17
C GLU A 127 5.25 10.93 -6.82
N VAL A 128 4.95 11.78 -7.81
CA VAL A 128 3.95 12.86 -7.72
C VAL A 128 2.62 12.39 -8.30
N GLY A 129 1.89 11.50 -7.61
CA GLY A 129 0.53 11.15 -8.02
C GLY A 129 0.04 9.78 -7.56
N LYS A 130 -1.04 9.30 -8.19
CA LYS A 130 -1.46 7.90 -8.13
C LYS A 130 -0.54 7.11 -9.08
N GLY A 131 0.59 6.59 -8.61
CA GLY A 131 1.30 5.54 -9.33
C GLY A 131 0.37 4.34 -9.45
N GLY A 132 0.08 3.90 -10.67
CA GLY A 132 -0.98 2.90 -10.81
C GLY A 132 -1.30 2.42 -12.21
N ALA A 133 -0.34 2.40 -13.13
CA ALA A 133 -0.51 1.66 -14.38
C ALA A 133 0.35 0.39 -14.45
N SER A 134 1.42 0.29 -13.65
CA SER A 134 2.41 -0.78 -13.78
C SER A 134 2.03 -2.09 -13.08
N GLU A 135 1.18 -2.05 -12.05
CA GLU A 135 0.74 -3.24 -11.32
C GLU A 135 -0.63 -3.04 -10.64
N PRO A 136 -1.51 -4.05 -10.62
CA PRO A 136 -2.77 -3.96 -9.88
C PRO A 136 -2.55 -3.92 -8.36
N GLU A 137 -3.07 -2.88 -7.71
CA GLU A 137 -3.00 -2.73 -6.26
C GLU A 137 -3.81 -3.80 -5.50
N ARG A 138 -3.27 -4.24 -4.35
CA ARG A 138 -3.95 -5.15 -3.42
C ARG A 138 -4.12 -4.48 -2.06
N MET A 139 -5.33 -4.51 -1.51
CA MET A 139 -5.63 -3.96 -0.19
C MET A 139 -5.28 -4.94 0.93
N ILE A 140 -4.52 -4.47 1.93
CA ILE A 140 -4.28 -5.18 3.18
C ILE A 140 -5.02 -4.43 4.30
N THR A 141 -5.91 -5.11 5.02
CA THR A 141 -6.58 -4.54 6.20
C THR A 141 -6.01 -5.16 7.47
N ILE A 142 -5.37 -4.34 8.31
CA ILE A 142 -4.78 -4.76 9.58
C ILE A 142 -5.61 -4.15 10.73
N ARG A 143 -5.90 -4.96 11.75
CA ARG A 143 -6.47 -4.47 13.01
C ARG A 143 -5.34 -4.17 13.98
N ILE A 144 -5.19 -2.91 14.36
CA ILE A 144 -4.16 -2.45 15.31
C ILE A 144 -4.80 -1.77 16.52
N PRO A 145 -4.14 -1.79 17.71
CA PRO A 145 -4.60 -1.02 18.86
C PRO A 145 -4.71 0.48 18.57
N LYS A 146 -5.66 1.16 19.22
CA LYS A 146 -5.89 2.61 19.04
C LYS A 146 -4.62 3.44 19.30
N SER A 147 -3.89 3.12 20.37
CA SER A 147 -2.64 3.81 20.73
C SER A 147 -1.57 3.67 19.63
N LEU A 148 -1.45 2.50 19.00
CA LEU A 148 -0.51 2.31 17.89
C LEU A 148 -0.93 3.10 16.65
N HIS A 149 -2.22 3.15 16.35
CA HIS A 149 -2.73 3.98 15.25
C HIS A 149 -2.45 5.48 15.49
N GLU A 150 -2.64 5.96 16.73
CA GLU A 150 -2.35 7.36 17.09
C GLU A 150 -0.86 7.67 16.99
N ALA A 151 0.02 6.76 17.42
CA ALA A 151 1.47 6.89 17.23
C ALA A 151 1.87 6.99 15.74
N LEU A 152 1.30 6.12 14.89
CA LEU A 152 1.53 6.18 13.44
C LEU A 152 1.03 7.48 12.81
N ARG A 153 -0.08 8.02 13.31
CA ARG A 153 -0.61 9.31 12.84
C ARG A 153 0.34 10.45 13.19
N MET A 154 0.80 10.53 14.44
CA MET A 154 1.74 11.57 14.87
C MET A 154 3.04 11.51 14.07
N GLU A 155 3.63 10.32 13.91
CA GLU A 155 4.85 10.13 13.13
C GLU A 155 4.65 10.52 11.65
N ALA A 156 3.49 10.21 11.06
CA ALA A 156 3.19 10.60 9.70
C ALA A 156 3.08 12.13 9.56
N ASP A 157 2.45 12.79 10.53
CA ASP A 157 2.33 14.25 10.58
C ASP A 157 3.71 14.91 10.74
N GLU A 158 4.59 14.39 11.62
CA GLU A 158 5.97 14.85 11.81
C GLU A 158 6.80 14.76 10.52
N GLN A 159 6.58 13.72 9.72
CA GLN A 159 7.29 13.48 8.46
C GLN A 159 6.59 14.08 7.23
N ASN A 160 5.46 14.80 7.41
CA ASN A 160 4.63 15.34 6.32
C ASN A 160 4.16 14.26 5.30
N LEU A 161 3.84 13.07 5.79
CA LEU A 161 3.37 11.93 4.99
C LEU A 161 1.90 11.60 5.31
N SER A 162 1.22 10.94 4.37
CA SER A 162 -0.01 10.23 4.73
C SER A 162 0.35 8.97 5.52
N ILE A 163 -0.58 8.51 6.40
CA ILE A 163 -0.41 7.25 7.14
C ILE A 163 -0.07 6.09 6.19
N ASN A 164 -0.71 6.02 5.01
CA ASN A 164 -0.42 4.98 4.03
C ASN A 164 1.02 5.06 3.50
N LYS A 165 1.50 6.26 3.14
CA LYS A 165 2.89 6.45 2.68
C LYS A 165 3.88 6.03 3.76
N LEU A 166 3.68 6.44 5.01
CA LEU A 166 4.51 6.03 6.13
C LEU A 166 4.52 4.50 6.29
N CYS A 167 3.34 3.88 6.35
CA CYS A 167 3.19 2.44 6.50
C CYS A 167 3.89 1.65 5.38
N ILE A 168 3.74 2.07 4.12
CA ILE A 168 4.44 1.44 2.99
C ILE A 168 5.95 1.54 3.18
N THR A 169 6.50 2.70 3.58
CA THR A 169 7.95 2.77 3.89
C THR A 169 8.37 1.80 4.97
N LYS A 170 7.62 1.69 6.06
CA LYS A 170 7.95 0.75 7.14
C LYS A 170 7.86 -0.71 6.69
N LEU A 171 6.96 -1.04 5.76
CA LEU A 171 6.81 -2.39 5.22
C LEU A 171 7.92 -2.78 4.24
N LEU A 172 8.56 -1.79 3.59
CA LEU A 172 9.70 -2.03 2.69
C LEU A 172 11.02 -2.25 3.45
N GLN A 173 11.10 -1.75 4.69
CA GLN A 173 12.28 -1.95 5.52
C GLN A 173 12.43 -3.41 5.92
N ARG A 174 13.69 -3.84 6.05
CA ARG A 174 14.03 -5.15 6.58
C ARG A 174 13.48 -5.32 8.00
N LEU A 175 12.84 -6.46 8.26
CA LEU A 175 12.36 -6.82 9.58
C LEU A 175 13.44 -7.63 10.32
N ASP A 176 13.87 -7.13 11.48
CA ASP A 176 14.74 -7.89 12.37
C ASP A 176 13.96 -9.08 12.95
N ALA A 177 14.47 -10.29 12.69
CA ALA A 177 13.86 -11.56 13.06
C ALA A 177 13.59 -11.67 14.57
N ARG A 178 14.36 -10.97 15.41
CA ARG A 178 14.16 -11.00 16.88
C ARG A 178 12.86 -10.33 17.33
N HIS A 179 12.31 -9.42 16.51
CA HIS A 179 11.06 -8.72 16.79
C HIS A 179 9.83 -9.44 16.21
N VAL A 180 10.03 -10.58 15.54
CA VAL A 180 8.94 -11.37 14.96
C VAL A 180 8.42 -12.36 16.01
N PRO A 181 7.17 -12.22 16.48
CA PRO A 181 6.62 -13.17 17.44
C PRO A 181 6.49 -14.55 16.79
N LEU A 182 6.92 -15.60 17.51
CA LEU A 182 6.71 -16.97 17.09
C LEU A 182 5.20 -17.26 17.03
N GLN A 183 4.72 -17.64 15.85
CA GLN A 183 3.32 -17.98 15.66
C GLN A 183 2.98 -19.27 16.42
N ARG A 184 2.34 -19.13 17.60
CA ARG A 184 1.87 -20.27 18.39
C ARG A 184 0.54 -20.78 17.82
N GLY A 185 0.53 -22.02 17.32
CA GLY A 185 -0.67 -22.75 16.86
C GLY A 185 -0.90 -22.73 15.34
N ARG A 186 -1.99 -23.37 14.89
CA ARG A 186 -2.39 -23.36 13.47
C ARG A 186 -2.60 -21.92 13.02
N ARG A 187 -2.04 -21.53 11.87
CA ARG A 187 -2.24 -20.22 11.21
C ARG A 187 -3.72 -19.80 11.30
N ARG A 188 -4.07 -18.95 12.26
CA ARG A 188 -5.42 -18.41 12.43
C ARG A 188 -5.63 -17.29 11.41
N GLY A 189 -5.74 -17.66 10.14
CA GLY A 189 -6.40 -16.84 9.15
C GLY A 189 -7.85 -17.31 9.07
N ARG A 190 -8.81 -16.49 9.52
CA ARG A 190 -10.12 -16.57 8.87
C ARG A 190 -9.85 -16.14 7.44
N ARG A 191 -10.14 -17.01 6.46
CA ARG A 191 -10.16 -16.61 5.04
C ARG A 191 -10.96 -15.30 5.00
N PRO A 192 -10.41 -14.19 4.48
CA PRO A 192 -11.22 -13.02 4.21
C PRO A 192 -12.35 -13.51 3.31
N GLY A 193 -13.54 -13.65 3.87
CA GLY A 193 -14.70 -14.05 3.09
C GLY A 193 -14.94 -12.99 2.01
N PRO A 194 -15.53 -13.36 0.87
CA PRO A 194 -15.98 -12.38 -0.11
C PRO A 194 -16.84 -11.34 0.62
N GLN A 195 -16.32 -10.11 0.77
CA GLN A 195 -17.10 -9.00 1.30
C GLN A 195 -18.17 -8.72 0.24
N ALA A 196 -19.38 -9.22 0.48
CA ALA A 196 -20.53 -8.85 -0.32
C ALA A 196 -20.60 -7.32 -0.35
N ARG A 197 -20.43 -6.76 -1.54
CA ARG A 197 -20.52 -5.33 -1.80
C ARG A 197 -21.97 -4.93 -1.57
N THR A 198 -22.31 -4.49 -0.36
CA THR A 198 -23.68 -4.10 -0.02
C THR A 198 -24.07 -2.86 -0.82
N GLN A 199 -24.67 -3.06 -1.99
CA GLN A 199 -25.26 -2.04 -2.86
C GLN A 199 -26.50 -1.34 -2.25
N ASN A 200 -26.73 -1.46 -0.94
CA ASN A 200 -27.99 -1.08 -0.31
C ASN A 200 -28.04 0.34 0.28
N ARG A 201 -27.16 1.25 -0.17
CA ARG A 201 -27.20 2.65 0.31
C ARG A 201 -28.03 3.59 -0.56
N GLN A 202 -28.43 3.19 -1.77
CA GLN A 202 -29.22 4.05 -2.68
C GLN A 202 -30.75 3.80 -2.62
N GLN A 203 -31.22 2.72 -2.00
CA GLN A 203 -32.67 2.46 -1.82
C GLN A 203 -33.27 3.05 -0.53
N ALA A 204 -32.44 3.53 0.41
CA ALA A 204 -32.92 4.09 1.67
C ALA A 204 -33.44 5.53 1.52
N ASP A 205 -32.92 6.31 0.55
CA ASP A 205 -33.35 7.71 0.33
C ASP A 205 -34.64 7.84 -0.50
N THR A 206 -34.96 6.88 -1.37
CA THR A 206 -36.20 6.90 -2.15
C THR A 206 -37.44 6.54 -1.35
N ARG A 207 -37.29 5.83 -0.22
CA ARG A 207 -38.40 5.49 0.68
C ARG A 207 -38.72 6.54 1.75
N ARG A 208 -37.82 7.50 2.00
CA ARG A 208 -38.11 8.62 2.92
C ARG A 208 -38.85 9.77 2.25
N ARG A 209 -38.84 9.86 0.92
CA ARG A 209 -39.48 10.96 0.17
C ARG A 209 -40.95 10.72 -0.20
N SER A 210 -41.52 9.56 0.15
CA SER A 210 -42.86 9.14 -0.26
C SER A 210 -43.87 9.01 0.89
N LYS A 211 -43.55 9.54 2.09
CA LYS A 211 -44.52 9.67 3.18
C LYS A 211 -44.47 11.08 3.78
N GLU A 212 -45.11 12.02 3.10
CA GLU A 212 -45.52 13.28 3.71
C GLU A 212 -46.99 13.54 3.30
N PRO A 213 -47.95 13.59 4.24
CA PRO A 213 -49.35 13.81 3.93
C PRO A 213 -49.60 15.30 3.65
N GLN A 214 -50.27 15.57 2.52
CA GLN A 214 -50.81 16.88 2.19
C GLN A 214 -51.86 17.30 3.23
N LEU A 215 -51.67 18.47 3.87
CA LEU A 215 -52.76 19.25 4.45
C LEU A 215 -52.78 20.64 3.80
N THR A 216 -53.97 21.02 3.39
CA THR A 216 -54.29 22.17 2.55
C THR A 216 -54.23 23.52 3.28
N ARG A 217 -53.56 24.48 2.63
CA ARG A 217 -53.83 25.92 2.47
C ARG A 217 -54.60 26.68 3.56
N HIS A 218 -54.03 27.79 4.03
CA HIS A 218 -54.64 29.13 3.82
C HIS A 218 -53.58 30.24 3.78
N SER A 219 -53.91 31.27 3.01
CA SER A 219 -53.12 32.42 2.57
C SER A 219 -53.57 33.65 3.35
N THR A 220 -52.65 34.54 3.74
CA THR A 220 -52.87 36.00 3.71
C THR A 220 -51.54 36.75 3.75
N ALA A 221 -51.48 37.82 2.95
CA ALA A 221 -50.37 38.69 2.63
C ALA A 221 -50.07 39.78 3.68
N LYS A 222 -49.10 40.65 3.32
CA LYS A 222 -48.68 41.97 3.88
C LYS A 222 -47.45 41.93 4.80
N ASP A 223 -46.46 42.82 4.72
CA ASP A 223 -46.27 44.10 4.02
C ASP A 223 -44.75 44.42 3.91
N ALA A 224 -44.41 45.27 2.92
CA ALA A 224 -43.37 46.31 2.90
C ALA A 224 -41.84 45.98 3.00
N ALA A 225 -41.14 46.31 1.92
CA ALA A 225 -39.72 46.75 1.90
C ALA A 225 -39.66 48.29 1.89
N PRO A 226 -38.55 48.99 1.57
CA PRO A 226 -37.09 48.72 1.69
C PRO A 226 -36.32 49.91 2.32
N GLU A 227 -35.11 49.77 2.89
CA GLU A 227 -34.10 50.86 2.89
C GLU A 227 -32.65 50.33 2.94
N THR A 228 -31.83 50.86 2.03
CA THR A 228 -30.35 51.01 2.01
C THR A 228 -30.11 52.46 1.55
N PRO A 229 -28.94 53.15 1.68
CA PRO A 229 -27.56 52.64 1.80
C PRO A 229 -26.64 53.56 2.68
N GLU A 230 -25.33 53.54 2.41
CA GLU A 230 -24.20 54.40 2.89
C GLU A 230 -23.28 53.75 3.95
N SER A 231 -21.94 53.89 3.94
CA SER A 231 -20.94 54.49 3.05
C SER A 231 -19.59 54.41 3.81
N LEU A 232 -18.51 53.98 3.13
CA LEU A 232 -17.07 54.35 3.31
C LEU A 232 -16.43 54.18 4.73
N SER A 233 -15.22 53.68 4.95
CA SER A 233 -13.96 53.89 4.24
C SER A 233 -12.83 53.05 4.85
N SER A 234 -11.87 52.76 3.97
CA SER A 234 -10.48 52.35 4.12
C SER A 234 -9.72 52.79 5.39
N ILE A 235 -8.94 51.88 6.00
CA ILE A 235 -7.60 52.19 6.54
C ILE A 235 -6.64 51.02 6.26
N ASN A 236 -5.68 51.29 5.37
CA ASN A 236 -4.40 50.59 5.22
C ASN A 236 -3.47 51.05 6.35
N LEU A 237 -2.82 50.11 7.06
CA LEU A 237 -1.56 50.40 7.79
C LEU A 237 -0.55 49.26 7.59
N ARG A 238 0.67 49.71 7.32
CA ARG A 238 1.86 49.10 6.72
C ARG A 238 2.69 48.29 7.74
N PRO A 239 3.53 47.31 7.33
CA PRO A 239 4.41 46.57 8.23
C PRO A 239 5.69 47.36 8.58
N PRO A 240 6.29 47.16 9.77
CA PRO A 240 7.62 47.68 10.07
C PRO A 240 8.73 46.77 9.52
N ALA A 241 9.88 47.40 9.31
CA ALA A 241 10.96 47.01 8.42
C ALA A 241 12.06 46.14 9.08
N SER A 242 12.75 45.38 8.21
CA SER A 242 14.17 45.04 8.18
C SER A 242 15.00 45.15 9.47
N GLY A 243 15.38 43.99 10.01
CA GLY A 243 16.52 43.80 10.91
C GLY A 243 17.72 43.26 10.14
N ASP A 244 18.72 44.13 10.02
CA ASP A 244 20.06 43.96 9.47
C ASP A 244 20.88 42.92 10.27
N TRP A 245 21.38 41.87 9.60
CA TRP A 245 22.41 40.96 10.13
C TRP A 245 23.49 40.78 9.07
N SER A 246 24.43 41.73 9.03
CA SER A 246 25.69 41.57 8.35
C SER A 246 26.84 41.38 9.36
N GLN A 247 27.58 40.30 9.14
CA GLN A 247 29.01 40.12 9.38
C GLN A 247 29.58 40.16 10.81
N ARG A 248 30.10 38.99 11.22
CA ARG A 248 31.46 38.87 11.75
C ARG A 248 32.09 37.53 11.36
N GLY A 249 33.13 37.59 10.52
CA GLY A 249 34.20 36.60 10.49
C GLY A 249 34.91 36.57 11.85
N GLY A 250 35.61 35.51 12.22
CA GLY A 250 36.83 35.05 11.55
C GLY A 250 38.02 35.46 12.44
N ASP A 251 38.98 34.54 12.61
CA ASP A 251 40.16 34.55 13.50
C ASP A 251 39.90 34.00 14.92
N GLY A 252 40.64 33.01 15.44
CA GLY A 252 41.80 32.30 14.93
C GLY A 252 42.36 31.32 15.98
N GLN A 253 43.33 30.51 15.52
CA GLN A 253 44.31 29.68 16.26
C GLN A 253 43.82 28.45 17.02
#